data_AF-A0A0R2KAX4-F1
#
_entry.id   AF-A0A0R2KAX4-F1
#
_cell.length_a   1.000
_cell.length_b   1.000
_cell.length_c   1.000
_cell.angle_alpha   90.00
_cell.angle_beta   90.00
_cell.angle_gamma   90.00
#
_symmetry.space_group_name_H-M   'P 1'
#
loop_
_entity.id
_entity.type
_entity.pdbx_description
1 polymer ?
#
loop_
_entity_poly.entity_id
_entity_poly.type
_entity_poly.pdbx_seq_one_letter_code
_entity_poly.pdbx_strand_id
1 'polypeptide(L)'
;MVYFQKMTPEGYKQIKDEIACLKKGRPRRIKILQAARALGDLSENTEYTEEYKIVGRMEADLADGKISFGSPLGQAIMKKEAGTTSTVEAPAGEYKVTIVEVK
;
A
#
# COMPACT_ATOMS: atom_id res chain seq x y z
N MET A 1 -3.92 2.47 -22.29
CA MET A 1 -4.07 1.56 -23.45
C MET A 1 -5.05 0.46 -23.04
N VAL A 2 -6.18 0.32 -23.72
CA VAL A 2 -7.20 -0.70 -23.39
C VAL A 2 -6.88 -1.96 -24.18
N TYR A 3 -6.54 -3.05 -23.49
CA TYR A 3 -6.26 -4.33 -24.13
C TYR A 3 -7.57 -5.10 -24.29
N PHE A 4 -7.99 -5.32 -25.53
CA PHE A 4 -9.12 -6.18 -25.85
C PHE A 4 -8.67 -7.63 -25.87
N GLN A 5 -9.02 -8.38 -24.82
CA GLN A 5 -8.95 -9.84 -24.82
C GLN A 5 -10.08 -10.39 -25.70
N LYS A 6 -9.73 -11.16 -26.75
CA LYS A 6 -10.73 -11.84 -27.58
C LYS A 6 -11.36 -12.97 -26.77
N MET A 7 -12.65 -12.84 -26.51
CA MET A 7 -13.41 -13.81 -25.74
C MET A 7 -14.55 -14.38 -26.59
N THR A 8 -14.88 -15.65 -26.41
CA THR A 8 -16.04 -16.27 -27.06
C THR A 8 -17.33 -15.68 -26.47
N PRO A 9 -18.43 -15.62 -27.25
CA PRO A 9 -19.70 -15.08 -26.76
C PRO A 9 -20.23 -15.84 -25.53
N GLU A 10 -19.91 -17.13 -25.40
CA GLU A 10 -20.24 -17.95 -24.24
C GLU A 10 -19.38 -17.60 -23.01
N GLY A 11 -18.09 -17.35 -23.19
CA GLY A 11 -17.21 -16.89 -22.10
C GLY A 11 -17.63 -15.53 -21.56
N TYR A 12 -18.07 -14.62 -22.44
CA TYR A 12 -18.61 -13.32 -22.02
C TYR A 12 -19.84 -13.46 -21.14
N LYS A 13 -20.74 -14.38 -21.47
CA LYS A 13 -21.94 -14.65 -20.68
C LYS A 13 -21.59 -15.22 -19.31
N GLN A 14 -20.71 -16.22 -19.26
CA GLN A 14 -20.24 -16.84 -18.01
C GLN A 14 -19.59 -15.82 -17.07
N ILE A 15 -18.68 -14.99 -17.58
CA ILE A 15 -18.03 -13.95 -16.77
C ILE A 15 -19.03 -12.90 -16.32
N LYS A 16 -19.99 -12.53 -17.16
CA LYS A 16 -21.03 -11.53 -16.80
C LYS A 16 -21.94 -12.06 -15.69
N ASP A 17 -22.35 -13.32 -15.78
CA ASP A 17 -23.13 -14.00 -14.74
C ASP A 17 -22.34 -14.17 -13.44
N GLU A 18 -21.05 -14.51 -13.53
CA GLU A 18 -20.15 -14.60 -12.38
C GLU A 18 -19.96 -13.24 -11.70
N ILE A 19 -19.70 -12.17 -12.45
CA ILE A 19 -19.65 -10.81 -11.91
C ILE A 19 -20.98 -10.42 -11.25
N ALA A 20 -22.12 -10.80 -11.83
CA ALA A 20 -23.42 -10.52 -11.25
C ALA A 20 -23.63 -11.28 -9.92
N CYS A 21 -23.22 -12.54 -9.85
CA CYS A 21 -23.28 -13.36 -8.63
C CYS A 21 -22.34 -12.82 -7.54
N LEU A 22 -21.09 -12.49 -7.90
CA LEU A 22 -20.10 -11.91 -6.99
C LEU A 22 -20.54 -10.54 -6.48
N LYS A 23 -21.19 -9.71 -7.32
CA LYS A 23 -21.78 -8.44 -6.90
C LYS A 23 -22.94 -8.64 -5.90
N LYS A 24 -23.76 -9.69 -6.04
CA LYS A 24 -24.80 -10.04 -5.06
C LYS A 24 -24.24 -10.47 -3.70
N GLY A 25 -23.03 -11.04 -3.66
CA GLY A 25 -22.32 -11.40 -2.42
C GLY A 25 -21.52 -10.26 -1.76
N ARG A 26 -21.30 -9.15 -2.49
CA ARG A 26 -20.63 -7.93 -2.00
C ARG A 26 -21.18 -7.35 -0.68
N PRO A 27 -22.50 -7.31 -0.40
CA PRO A 27 -23.01 -6.73 0.85
C PRO A 27 -22.55 -7.45 2.11
N ARG A 28 -22.26 -8.77 2.05
CA ARG A 28 -21.75 -9.51 3.21
C ARG A 28 -20.35 -9.03 3.59
N ARG A 29 -19.46 -8.84 2.61
CA ARG A 29 -18.09 -8.35 2.84
C ARG A 29 -18.07 -6.90 3.34
N ILE A 30 -18.97 -6.06 2.83
CA ILE A 30 -19.10 -4.66 3.27
C ILE A 30 -19.56 -4.60 4.73
N LYS A 31 -20.52 -5.43 5.15
CA LYS A 31 -20.95 -5.49 6.56
C LYS A 31 -19.83 -5.94 7.50
N ILE A 32 -19.04 -6.93 7.09
CA ILE A 32 -17.86 -7.38 7.85
C ILE A 32 -16.84 -6.24 7.96
N LEU A 33 -16.56 -5.53 6.87
CA LEU A 33 -15.64 -4.38 6.86
C LEU A 33 -16.16 -3.22 7.72
N GLN A 34 -17.47 -2.94 7.70
CA GLN A 34 -18.10 -1.91 8.53
C GLN A 34 -18.06 -2.27 10.01
N ALA A 35 -18.31 -3.53 10.37
CA ALA A 35 -18.22 -4.00 11.74
C ALA A 35 -16.77 -3.95 12.25
N ALA A 36 -15.79 -4.35 11.43
CA ALA A 36 -14.38 -4.20 11.75
C ALA A 36 -13.97 -2.73 11.97
N ARG A 37 -14.47 -1.82 11.12
CA ARG A 37 -14.25 -0.36 11.27
C ARG A 37 -14.89 0.23 12.55
N ALA A 38 -15.99 -0.34 13.03
CA ALA A 38 -16.66 0.10 14.25
C ALA A 38 -16.04 -0.50 15.52
N LEU A 39 -15.41 -1.68 15.40
CA LEU A 39 -14.78 -2.39 16.51
C LEU A 39 -13.31 -1.97 16.72
N GLY A 40 -12.61 -1.61 15.66
CA GLY A 40 -11.20 -1.23 15.69
C GLY A 40 -11.03 0.25 15.39
N ASP A 41 -10.48 0.95 16.37
CA ASP A 41 -9.89 2.28 16.25
C ASP A 41 -9.12 2.39 14.91
N LEU A 42 -9.52 3.30 14.03
CA LEU A 42 -8.83 3.50 12.73
C LEU A 42 -7.36 3.92 12.89
N SER A 43 -6.91 4.15 14.13
CA SER A 43 -5.54 4.48 14.49
C SER A 43 -4.56 3.31 14.32
N GLU A 44 -5.01 2.07 14.25
CA GLU A 44 -4.15 0.89 14.14
C GLU A 44 -4.03 0.35 12.70
N ASN A 45 -3.77 1.23 11.73
CA ASN A 45 -3.12 0.79 10.48
C ASN A 45 -1.61 0.52 10.71
N THR A 46 -1.27 -0.04 11.88
CA THR A 46 0.07 -0.36 12.36
C THR A 46 0.70 -1.50 11.59
N GLU A 47 -0.09 -2.36 10.93
CA GLU A 47 0.42 -3.45 10.09
C GLU A 47 1.17 -2.96 8.83
N TYR A 48 0.97 -1.70 8.41
CA TYR A 48 1.63 -1.11 7.23
C TYR A 48 2.41 0.17 7.52
N THR A 49 2.52 0.55 8.79
CA THR A 49 3.20 1.77 9.21
C THR A 49 4.48 1.39 9.95
N GLU A 50 5.62 1.65 9.32
CA GLU A 50 6.93 1.38 9.91
C GLU A 50 7.65 2.69 10.25
N GLU A 51 8.23 2.75 11.45
CA GLU A 51 8.99 3.91 11.93
C GLU A 51 10.47 3.71 11.62
N TYR A 52 11.07 4.67 10.93
CA TYR A 52 12.48 4.65 10.56
C TYR A 52 13.18 5.94 10.94
N LYS A 53 14.42 5.84 11.43
CA LYS A 53 15.24 6.99 11.76
C LYS A 53 16.31 7.22 10.70
N ILE A 54 16.31 8.41 10.10
CA ILE A 54 17.33 8.78 9.12
C ILE A 54 18.61 9.18 9.87
N VAL A 55 19.72 8.49 9.58
CA VAL A 55 21.02 8.69 10.22
C VAL A 55 22.16 8.79 9.20
N GLY A 56 23.37 9.09 9.67
CA GLY A 56 24.58 9.07 8.85
C GLY A 56 24.94 7.67 8.35
N ARG A 57 25.73 7.57 7.28
CA ARG A 57 26.18 6.27 6.72
C ARG A 57 26.87 5.37 7.75
N MET A 58 27.59 5.94 8.70
CA MET A 58 28.33 5.19 9.72
C MET A 58 27.45 4.65 10.85
N GLU A 59 26.23 5.18 11.00
CA GLU A 59 25.30 4.85 12.11
C GLU A 59 24.08 4.07 11.63
N ALA A 60 24.03 3.73 10.34
CA ALA A 60 22.90 3.04 9.73
C ALA A 60 22.88 1.57 10.16
N ASP A 61 21.73 1.14 10.68
CA ASP A 61 21.50 -0.20 11.19
C ASP A 61 20.03 -0.57 10.93
N LEU A 62 19.79 -1.51 10.01
CA LEU A 62 18.43 -1.91 9.65
C LEU A 62 17.73 -2.68 10.77
N ALA A 63 18.47 -3.37 11.65
CA ALA A 63 17.88 -4.12 12.75
C ALA A 63 17.30 -3.17 13.81
N ASP A 64 17.90 -1.98 13.95
CA ASP A 64 17.48 -0.92 14.86
C ASP A 64 16.57 0.14 14.19
N GLY A 65 16.10 -0.11 12.95
CA GLY A 65 15.24 0.84 12.20
C GLY A 65 15.97 2.12 11.76
N LYS A 66 17.31 2.11 11.72
CA LYS A 66 18.15 3.25 11.34
C LYS A 66 18.55 3.15 9.87
N ILE A 67 18.06 4.08 9.06
CA ILE A 67 18.31 4.12 7.62
C ILE A 67 19.31 5.23 7.31
N SER A 68 20.34 4.95 6.50
CA SER A 68 21.23 6.02 6.04
C SER A 68 20.49 7.00 5.11
N PHE A 69 20.81 8.29 5.19
CA PHE A 69 20.32 9.28 4.20
C PHE A 69 20.72 8.95 2.74
N GLY A 70 21.69 8.06 2.55
CA GLY A 70 22.15 7.62 1.24
C GLY A 70 21.38 6.45 0.64
N SER A 71 20.41 5.87 1.36
CA SER A 71 19.57 4.79 0.82
C SER A 71 18.49 5.33 -0.11
N PRO A 72 17.98 4.53 -1.06
CA PRO A 72 16.89 4.97 -1.93
C PRO A 72 15.65 5.44 -1.16
N LEU A 73 15.31 4.73 -0.08
CA LEU A 73 14.20 5.10 0.80
C LEU A 73 14.49 6.42 1.52
N GLY A 74 15.69 6.54 2.10
CA GLY A 74 16.13 7.75 2.80
C GLY A 74 16.10 8.97 1.89
N GLN A 75 16.64 8.87 0.67
CA GLN A 75 16.64 9.96 -0.32
C GLN A 75 15.24 10.37 -0.77
N ALA A 76 14.32 9.40 -0.92
CA ALA A 76 12.96 9.65 -1.37
C ALA A 76 12.11 10.39 -0.32
N ILE A 77 12.35 10.14 0.97
CA ILE A 77 11.62 10.80 2.08
C ILE A 77 12.37 12.03 2.61
N MET A 78 13.68 12.18 2.33
CA MET A 78 14.47 13.32 2.79
C MET A 78 13.88 14.64 2.26
N LYS A 79 13.72 15.62 3.15
CA LYS A 79 13.12 16.95 2.86
C LYS A 79 11.64 16.92 2.43
N LYS A 80 10.93 15.82 2.69
CA LYS A 80 9.48 15.75 2.49
C LYS A 80 8.76 15.91 3.83
N GLU A 81 7.57 16.50 3.78
CA GLU A 81 6.75 16.73 4.97
C GLU A 81 5.76 15.58 5.18
N ALA A 82 5.30 15.41 6.43
CA ALA A 82 4.24 14.47 6.77
C ALA A 82 3.01 14.70 5.87
N GLY A 83 2.43 13.61 5.36
CA GLY A 83 1.34 13.61 4.39
C GLY A 83 1.79 13.51 2.93
N THR A 84 3.10 13.57 2.63
CA THR A 84 3.59 13.44 1.26
C THR A 84 3.82 11.99 0.86
N THR A 85 3.22 11.57 -0.25
CA THR A 85 3.54 10.29 -0.90
C THR A 85 4.74 10.44 -1.82
N SER A 86 5.79 9.65 -1.58
CA SER A 86 7.01 9.64 -2.38
C SER A 86 7.21 8.27 -3.02
N THR A 87 7.72 8.27 -4.25
CA THR A 87 8.10 7.07 -4.97
C THR A 87 9.57 6.73 -4.65
N VAL A 88 9.81 5.50 -4.26
CA VAL A 88 11.14 4.97 -3.91
C VAL A 88 11.56 3.98 -4.98
N GLU A 89 12.71 4.24 -5.62
CA GLU A 89 13.30 3.35 -6.61
C GLU A 89 14.35 2.46 -5.93
N ALA A 90 13.96 1.27 -5.48
CA ALA A 90 14.89 0.30 -4.93
C ALA A 90 15.41 -0.66 -6.01
N PRO A 91 16.59 -1.30 -5.81
CA PRO A 91 17.14 -2.28 -6.77
C PRO A 91 16.20 -3.45 -7.06
N ALA A 92 15.31 -3.78 -6.11
CA ALA A 92 14.32 -4.84 -6.21
C ALA A 92 13.00 -4.41 -6.88
N GLY A 93 12.84 -3.13 -7.22
CA GLY A 93 11.63 -2.56 -7.81
C GLY A 93 11.24 -1.21 -7.20
N GLU A 94 10.34 -0.50 -7.89
CA GLU A 94 9.76 0.76 -7.43
C GLU A 94 8.59 0.51 -6.47
N TYR A 95 8.55 1.21 -5.34
CA TYR A 95 7.43 1.20 -4.41
C TYR A 95 7.08 2.61 -3.93
N LYS A 96 5.81 2.82 -3.56
CA LYS A 96 5.33 4.12 -3.06
C LYS A 96 5.20 4.07 -1.54
N VAL A 97 5.77 5.07 -0.88
CA VAL A 97 5.65 5.26 0.57
C VAL A 97 4.93 6.57 0.83
N THR A 98 4.09 6.58 1.86
CA THR A 98 3.45 7.81 2.34
C THR A 98 3.98 8.11 3.71
N ILE A 99 4.49 9.32 3.91
CA ILE A 99 5.01 9.76 5.20
C ILE A 99 3.79 10.03 6.08
N VAL A 100 3.59 9.23 7.11
CA VAL A 100 2.44 9.39 8.02
C VAL A 100 2.72 10.50 9.03
N GLU A 101 3.92 10.50 9.61
CA GLU A 101 4.33 11.44 10.65
C GLU A 101 5.86 11.64 10.59
N VAL A 102 6.32 12.82 11.00
CA VAL A 102 7.74 13.14 11.19
C VAL A 102 7.90 13.69 12.61
N LYS A 103 8.73 13.05 13.42
CA LYS A 103 9.04 13.45 14.81
C LYS A 103 10.42 14.09 14.90
#